data_AF-A0A8H7SPR8-F1
#
_entry.id   AF-A0A8H7SPR8-F1
#
_cell.length_a   1.000
_cell.length_b   1.000
_cell.length_c   1.000
_cell.angle_alpha   90.00
_cell.angle_beta   90.00
_cell.angle_gamma   90.00
#
_symmetry.space_group_name_H-M   'P 1'
#
loop_
_entity.id
_entity.type
_entity.pdbx_description
1 polymer ?
#
loop_
_entity_poly.entity_id
_entity_poly.type
_entity_poly.pdbx_seq_one_letter_code
_entity_poly.pdbx_strand_id
1 'polypeptide(L)'
;QEYTRQLKEQEAVSHLMPVLCKVLSVGQGHQGSKPFDLSPWSIVEYDTEGFDSTAEMSYLILASHLYYRALTHIPSLIRLWWIDCKQRQLTIAVETYTEKYFSQLLISNEMDLVNRVDIKTQLEENEENEFTVKTLRAASEVTATYRVDEQNMQIAIKLPSNFPLRQIDVEGVQKVGVNDKQWRGWMFAVAAVIGFQNGNIVDALTVFKRNVNLHFSGVEDCTICYSIISLFVQGKKFW
;
A
#
# COMPACT_ATOMS: atom_id res chain seq x y z
N GLN A 1 13.43 -3.21 -0.61
CA GLN A 1 13.16 -4.50 -1.29
C GLN A 1 14.04 -5.64 -0.79
N GLU A 2 15.34 -5.44 -0.54
CA GLU A 2 16.23 -6.50 -0.01
C GLU A 2 15.74 -7.15 1.30
N TYR A 3 15.32 -6.34 2.29
CA TYR A 3 14.79 -6.87 3.55
C TYR A 3 13.49 -7.67 3.37
N THR A 4 12.59 -7.23 2.49
CA THR A 4 11.36 -7.98 2.17
C THR A 4 11.68 -9.35 1.58
N ARG A 5 12.72 -9.44 0.73
CA ARG A 5 13.18 -10.71 0.17
C ARG A 5 13.70 -11.63 1.27
N GLN A 6 14.58 -11.13 2.14
CA GLN A 6 15.12 -11.91 3.26
C GLN A 6 14.01 -12.43 4.20
N LEU A 7 13.04 -11.58 4.55
CA LEU A 7 11.90 -11.97 5.37
C LEU A 7 11.02 -13.03 4.69
N LYS A 8 10.89 -12.97 3.36
CA LYS A 8 10.16 -13.97 2.57
C LYS A 8 10.90 -15.31 2.57
N GLU A 9 12.22 -15.30 2.32
CA GLU A 9 13.06 -16.50 2.29
C GLU A 9 13.10 -17.22 3.64
N GLN A 10 13.03 -16.47 4.75
CA GLN A 10 12.97 -17.02 6.10
C GLN A 10 11.54 -17.41 6.53
N GLU A 11 10.55 -17.22 5.66
CA GLU A 11 9.13 -17.41 5.98
C GLU A 11 8.72 -16.67 7.27
N ALA A 12 9.31 -15.50 7.55
CA ALA A 12 9.18 -14.85 8.86
C ALA A 12 7.71 -14.51 9.18
N VAL A 13 6.94 -14.10 8.17
CA VAL A 13 5.52 -13.74 8.31
C VAL A 13 4.64 -14.97 8.61
N SER A 14 4.98 -16.14 8.08
CA SER A 14 4.21 -17.38 8.33
C SER A 14 4.32 -17.82 9.79
N HIS A 15 5.44 -17.51 10.45
CA HIS A 15 5.67 -17.76 11.86
C HIS A 15 5.12 -16.65 12.76
N LEU A 16 5.29 -15.38 12.34
CA LEU A 16 4.86 -14.21 13.10
C LEU A 16 3.33 -14.13 13.22
N MET A 17 2.61 -14.28 12.09
CA MET A 17 1.17 -14.03 12.05
C MET A 17 0.35 -14.93 12.99
N PRO A 18 0.59 -16.25 13.08
CA PRO A 18 -0.09 -17.11 14.05
C PRO A 18 0.15 -16.67 15.50
N VAL A 19 1.37 -16.22 15.83
CA VAL A 19 1.70 -15.72 17.17
C VAL A 19 0.93 -14.44 17.47
N LEU A 20 0.92 -13.47 16.55
CA LEU A 20 0.16 -12.23 16.71
C LEU A 20 -1.34 -12.49 16.85
N CYS A 21 -1.90 -13.36 15.98
CA CYS A 21 -3.31 -13.73 16.05
C CYS A 21 -3.67 -14.40 17.39
N LYS A 22 -2.78 -15.26 17.92
CA LYS A 22 -2.98 -15.91 19.21
C LYS A 22 -2.95 -14.91 20.35
N VAL A 23 -1.94 -14.04 20.41
CA VAL A 23 -1.81 -13.02 21.46
C VAL A 23 -3.02 -12.09 21.46
N LEU A 24 -3.46 -11.63 20.28
CA LEU A 24 -4.61 -10.72 20.14
C LEU A 24 -5.97 -11.42 20.18
N SER A 25 -6.01 -12.74 20.41
CA SER A 25 -7.23 -13.56 20.37
C SER A 25 -8.02 -13.43 19.05
N VAL A 26 -7.36 -13.14 17.93
CA VAL A 26 -7.96 -13.04 16.59
C VAL A 26 -8.16 -14.44 16.02
N GLY A 27 -9.39 -14.74 15.58
CA GLY A 27 -9.75 -16.04 15.00
C GLY A 27 -9.97 -17.17 16.02
N GLN A 28 -9.92 -16.87 17.33
CA GLN A 28 -10.11 -17.85 18.41
C GLN A 28 -11.57 -17.98 18.88
N GLY A 29 -12.55 -17.61 18.04
CA GLY A 29 -13.97 -17.55 18.44
C GLY A 29 -14.57 -18.88 18.92
N HIS A 30 -14.01 -20.02 18.52
CA HIS A 30 -14.43 -21.35 18.99
C HIS A 30 -14.05 -21.62 20.46
N GLN A 31 -13.11 -20.85 21.00
CA GLN A 31 -12.65 -20.94 22.38
C GLN A 31 -13.32 -19.91 23.30
N GLY A 32 -14.30 -19.13 22.79
CA GLY A 32 -15.02 -18.12 23.56
C GLY A 32 -14.23 -16.85 23.88
N SER A 33 -12.96 -16.75 23.45
CA SER A 33 -12.15 -15.54 23.61
C SER A 33 -12.55 -14.48 22.58
N LYS A 34 -12.72 -13.23 23.04
CA LYS A 34 -12.96 -12.08 22.17
C LYS A 34 -11.64 -11.49 21.72
N PRO A 35 -11.52 -11.01 20.46
CA PRO A 35 -10.34 -10.28 20.03
C PRO A 35 -10.09 -9.07 20.93
N PHE A 36 -8.82 -8.77 21.21
CA PHE A 36 -8.42 -7.64 22.02
C PHE A 36 -8.94 -6.32 21.43
N ASP A 37 -9.56 -5.48 22.26
CA ASP A 37 -10.12 -4.20 21.82
C ASP A 37 -9.04 -3.12 21.78
N LEU A 38 -8.74 -2.64 20.57
CA LEU A 38 -7.75 -1.61 20.33
C LEU A 38 -8.32 -0.19 20.32
N SER A 39 -9.64 -0.01 20.43
CA SER A 39 -10.26 1.32 20.41
C SER A 39 -9.67 2.34 21.41
N PRO A 40 -9.25 1.97 22.64
CA PRO A 40 -8.67 2.93 23.58
C PRO A 40 -7.14 3.12 23.43
N TRP A 41 -6.49 2.46 22.48
CA TRP A 41 -5.03 2.41 22.39
C TRP A 41 -4.49 3.06 21.11
N SER A 42 -3.38 3.78 21.22
CA SER A 42 -2.59 4.18 20.05
C SER A 42 -1.73 3.00 19.58
N ILE A 43 -1.79 2.69 18.28
CA ILE A 43 -0.99 1.62 17.65
C ILE A 43 0.24 2.14 16.89
N VAL A 44 0.32 3.46 16.68
CA VAL A 44 1.35 4.10 15.85
C VAL A 44 2.68 4.19 16.59
N GLU A 45 2.64 4.67 17.82
CA GLU A 45 3.81 4.88 18.67
C GLU A 45 3.87 3.79 19.72
N TYR A 46 5.08 3.30 19.99
CA TYR A 46 5.32 2.29 20.99
C TYR A 46 6.58 2.64 21.78
N ASP A 47 6.41 2.76 23.10
CA ASP A 47 7.51 2.96 24.03
C ASP A 47 8.08 1.60 24.46
N THR A 48 9.34 1.35 24.10
CA THR A 48 10.05 0.12 24.45
C THR A 48 10.51 0.09 25.90
N GLU A 49 10.71 1.25 26.55
CA GLU A 49 11.15 1.32 27.95
C GLU A 49 10.00 0.97 28.90
N GLY A 50 8.76 1.26 28.49
CA GLY A 50 7.53 0.91 29.22
C GLY A 50 7.11 -0.56 29.13
N PHE A 51 7.91 -1.46 28.52
CA PHE A 51 7.55 -2.87 28.43
C PHE A 51 7.74 -3.60 29.76
N ASP A 52 6.64 -4.09 30.32
CA ASP A 52 6.64 -4.92 31.52
C ASP A 52 6.36 -6.38 31.16
N SER A 53 7.38 -7.23 31.31
CA SER A 53 7.28 -8.68 31.04
C SER A 53 6.28 -9.42 31.93
N THR A 54 5.88 -8.82 33.07
CA THR A 54 4.91 -9.39 34.01
C THR A 54 3.47 -9.01 33.68
N ALA A 55 3.28 -7.97 32.86
CA ALA A 55 1.97 -7.48 32.47
C ALA A 55 1.53 -8.05 31.11
N GLU A 56 0.41 -8.80 31.10
CA GLU A 56 -0.18 -9.34 29.86
C GLU A 56 -0.46 -8.24 28.83
N MET A 57 -0.88 -7.06 29.29
CA MET A 57 -1.17 -5.89 28.45
C MET A 57 0.03 -5.48 27.60
N SER A 58 1.25 -5.54 28.14
CA SER A 58 2.45 -5.14 27.40
C SER A 58 2.68 -5.99 26.16
N TYR A 59 2.33 -7.28 26.20
CA TYR A 59 2.38 -8.17 25.04
C TYR A 59 1.28 -7.86 24.01
N LEU A 60 0.07 -7.53 24.46
CA LEU A 60 -1.06 -7.18 23.59
C LEU A 60 -0.78 -5.90 22.79
N ILE A 61 -0.25 -4.87 23.45
CA ILE A 61 0.13 -3.60 22.81
C ILE A 61 1.31 -3.80 21.87
N LEU A 62 2.35 -4.55 22.29
CA LEU A 62 3.47 -4.88 21.44
C LEU A 62 3.02 -5.65 20.18
N ALA A 63 2.19 -6.67 20.33
CA ALA A 63 1.69 -7.47 19.21
C ALA A 63 0.88 -6.60 18.22
N SER A 64 0.10 -5.66 18.73
CA SER A 64 -0.68 -4.73 17.91
C SER A 64 0.20 -3.75 17.16
N HIS A 65 1.22 -3.19 17.82
CA HIS A 65 2.22 -2.35 17.18
C HIS A 65 3.00 -3.13 16.11
N LEU A 66 3.46 -4.34 16.39
CA LEU A 66 4.16 -5.19 15.42
C LEU A 66 3.28 -5.51 14.21
N TYR A 67 1.99 -5.78 14.42
CA TYR A 67 1.06 -5.99 13.31
C TYR A 67 0.88 -4.72 12.48
N TYR A 68 0.70 -3.56 13.11
CA TYR A 68 0.66 -2.26 12.43
C TYR A 68 1.91 -2.04 11.57
N ARG A 69 3.11 -2.22 12.14
CA ARG A 69 4.38 -2.07 11.41
C ARG A 69 4.50 -3.04 10.24
N ALA A 70 4.01 -4.27 10.40
CA ALA A 70 3.99 -5.25 9.31
C ALA A 70 3.05 -4.82 8.17
N LEU A 71 1.85 -4.32 8.49
CA LEU A 71 0.91 -3.76 7.51
C LEU A 71 1.47 -2.51 6.81
N THR A 72 2.24 -1.67 7.50
CA THR A 72 2.82 -0.46 6.91
C THR A 72 4.03 -0.75 6.02
N HIS A 73 4.94 -1.62 6.44
CA HIS A 73 6.25 -1.75 5.79
C HIS A 73 6.43 -2.99 4.91
N ILE A 74 5.67 -4.05 5.18
CA ILE A 74 5.69 -5.30 4.40
C ILE A 74 4.28 -5.81 4.04
N PRO A 75 3.35 -4.94 3.59
CA PRO A 75 1.96 -5.32 3.31
C PRO A 75 1.86 -6.46 2.30
N SER A 76 2.75 -6.54 1.31
CA SER A 76 2.76 -7.62 0.32
C SER A 76 2.95 -9.02 0.94
N LEU A 77 3.78 -9.15 1.98
CA LEU A 77 3.99 -10.42 2.66
C LEU A 77 2.80 -10.80 3.56
N ILE A 78 2.19 -9.81 4.21
CA ILE A 78 0.98 -10.02 5.02
C ILE A 78 -0.18 -10.44 4.12
N ARG A 79 -0.35 -9.78 2.98
CA ARG A 79 -1.33 -10.15 1.96
C ARG A 79 -1.11 -11.57 1.44
N LEU A 80 0.13 -11.93 1.11
CA LEU A 80 0.48 -13.27 0.64
C LEU A 80 0.09 -14.33 1.69
N TRP A 81 0.48 -14.12 2.95
CA TRP A 81 0.08 -15.01 4.04
C TRP A 81 -1.44 -15.11 4.20
N TRP A 82 -2.16 -13.98 4.11
CA TRP A 82 -3.61 -13.94 4.26
C TRP A 82 -4.33 -14.68 3.13
N ILE A 83 -3.88 -14.54 1.88
CA ILE A 83 -4.41 -15.25 0.70
C ILE A 83 -4.14 -16.77 0.81
N ASP A 84 -2.94 -17.15 1.24
CA ASP A 84 -2.52 -18.55 1.34
C ASP A 84 -3.08 -19.27 2.58
N CYS A 85 -3.68 -18.52 3.52
CA CYS A 85 -4.21 -19.07 4.76
C CYS A 85 -5.46 -19.92 4.52
N LYS A 86 -5.33 -21.24 4.77
CA LYS A 86 -6.40 -22.23 4.55
C LYS A 86 -7.56 -22.14 5.55
N GLN A 87 -7.36 -21.50 6.70
CA GLN A 87 -8.37 -21.41 7.75
C GLN A 87 -9.31 -20.23 7.51
N ARG A 88 -10.44 -20.49 6.83
CA ARG A 88 -11.42 -19.45 6.45
C ARG A 88 -11.89 -18.56 7.59
N GLN A 89 -12.11 -19.12 8.78
CA GLN A 89 -12.57 -18.32 9.92
C GLN A 89 -11.48 -17.37 10.43
N LEU A 90 -10.22 -17.80 10.39
CA LEU A 90 -9.08 -16.96 10.74
C LEU A 90 -8.92 -15.82 9.73
N THR A 91 -9.03 -16.10 8.43
CA THR A 91 -8.90 -15.06 7.40
C THR A 91 -9.98 -14.00 7.51
N ILE A 92 -11.23 -14.39 7.76
CA ILE A 92 -12.35 -13.46 8.03
C ILE A 92 -12.08 -12.66 9.30
N ALA A 93 -11.63 -13.31 10.39
CA ALA A 93 -11.36 -12.61 11.64
C ALA A 93 -10.23 -11.59 11.50
N VAL A 94 -9.15 -11.93 10.80
CA VAL A 94 -8.05 -11.01 10.50
C VAL A 94 -8.52 -9.85 9.62
N GLU A 95 -9.33 -10.13 8.59
CA GLU A 95 -9.90 -9.10 7.70
C GLU A 95 -10.74 -8.09 8.49
N THR A 96 -11.69 -8.56 9.29
CA THR A 96 -12.54 -7.71 10.13
C THR A 96 -11.74 -6.94 11.17
N TYR A 97 -10.76 -7.57 11.81
CA TYR A 97 -9.91 -6.92 12.82
C TYR A 97 -9.05 -5.81 12.20
N THR A 98 -8.50 -6.07 11.01
CA THR A 98 -7.69 -5.11 10.26
C THR A 98 -8.53 -3.92 9.80
N GLU A 99 -9.70 -4.19 9.20
CA GLU A 99 -10.67 -3.17 8.79
C GLU A 99 -11.10 -2.27 9.94
N LYS A 100 -11.37 -2.84 11.11
CA LYS A 100 -11.84 -2.09 12.28
C LYS A 100 -10.77 -1.17 12.87
N TYR A 101 -9.54 -1.64 13.06
CA TYR A 101 -8.55 -0.93 13.89
C TYR A 101 -7.36 -0.35 13.12
N PHE A 102 -7.05 -0.85 11.91
CA PHE A 102 -5.81 -0.51 11.21
C PHE A 102 -6.06 0.21 9.88
N SER A 103 -7.05 -0.22 9.10
CA SER A 103 -7.21 0.25 7.72
C SER A 103 -7.45 1.74 7.59
N GLN A 104 -8.35 2.31 8.40
CA GLN A 104 -8.67 3.75 8.31
C GLN A 104 -7.48 4.65 8.62
N LEU A 105 -6.63 4.22 9.55
CA LEU A 105 -5.38 4.89 9.88
C LEU A 105 -4.39 4.80 8.71
N LEU A 106 -4.20 3.61 8.14
CA LEU A 106 -3.29 3.41 7.00
C LEU A 106 -3.74 4.18 5.76
N ILE A 107 -5.04 4.18 5.45
CA ILE A 107 -5.63 4.97 4.36
C ILE A 107 -5.41 6.47 4.62
N SER A 108 -5.67 6.93 5.85
CA SER A 108 -5.47 8.35 6.19
C SER A 108 -4.02 8.77 6.02
N ASN A 109 -3.06 7.94 6.43
CA ASN A 109 -1.63 8.19 6.25
C ASN A 109 -1.25 8.31 4.77
N GLU A 110 -1.80 7.47 3.89
CA GLU A 110 -1.57 7.57 2.44
C GLU A 110 -2.16 8.87 1.87
N MET A 111 -3.37 9.25 2.29
CA MET A 111 -4.01 10.50 1.86
C MET A 111 -3.24 11.73 2.34
N ASP A 112 -2.70 11.69 3.56
CA ASP A 112 -1.90 12.76 4.14
C ASP A 112 -0.55 12.87 3.44
N LEU A 113 0.08 11.74 3.11
CA LEU A 113 1.32 11.69 2.34
C LEU A 113 1.16 12.34 0.97
N VAL A 114 0.09 12.01 0.24
CA VAL A 114 -0.21 12.59 -1.09
C VAL A 114 -0.49 14.10 -1.01
N ASN A 115 -1.15 14.55 0.05
CA ASN A 115 -1.46 15.98 0.25
C ASN A 115 -0.33 16.79 0.90
N ARG A 116 0.76 16.15 1.32
CA ARG A 116 1.91 16.85 1.90
C ARG A 116 2.46 17.84 0.87
N VAL A 117 2.68 19.09 1.28
CA VAL A 117 2.95 20.21 0.35
C VAL A 117 4.14 19.91 -0.56
N ASP A 118 5.26 19.45 -0.01
CA ASP A 118 6.47 19.10 -0.76
C ASP A 118 6.22 17.96 -1.78
N ILE A 119 5.47 16.93 -1.38
CA ILE A 119 5.14 15.79 -2.25
C ILE A 119 4.20 16.22 -3.36
N LYS A 120 3.14 16.96 -3.02
CA LYS A 120 2.15 17.40 -3.98
C LYS A 120 2.78 18.32 -5.02
N THR A 121 3.60 19.29 -4.60
CA THR A 121 4.32 20.16 -5.52
C THR A 121 5.24 19.35 -6.44
N GLN A 122 5.99 18.37 -5.93
CA GLN A 122 6.85 17.51 -6.77
C GLN A 122 6.04 16.65 -7.77
N LEU A 123 4.89 16.13 -7.34
CA LEU A 123 4.00 15.37 -8.22
C LEU A 123 3.42 16.25 -9.33
N GLU A 124 2.99 17.47 -9.01
CA GLU A 124 2.34 18.38 -9.96
C GLU A 124 3.33 19.19 -10.83
N GLU A 125 4.59 19.30 -10.42
CA GLU A 125 5.66 19.94 -11.21
C GLU A 125 5.94 19.15 -12.49
N ASN A 126 5.57 19.69 -13.65
CA ASN A 126 5.78 19.02 -14.92
C ASN A 126 6.19 20.02 -16.01
N GLU A 127 7.10 19.61 -16.90
CA GLU A 127 7.75 20.52 -17.85
C GLU A 127 6.83 20.94 -19.00
N GLU A 128 6.15 19.97 -19.62
CA GLU A 128 5.38 20.20 -20.85
C GLU A 128 3.88 20.39 -20.60
N ASN A 129 3.29 19.49 -19.80
CA ASN A 129 1.84 19.35 -19.69
C ASN A 129 1.41 19.36 -18.23
N GLU A 130 0.27 19.96 -17.92
CA GLU A 130 -0.25 20.04 -16.55
C GLU A 130 -0.57 18.63 -15.99
N PHE A 131 -0.04 18.34 -14.80
CA PHE A 131 -0.39 17.14 -14.03
C PHE A 131 -0.94 17.56 -12.67
N THR A 132 -2.16 17.13 -12.32
CA THR A 132 -2.80 17.48 -11.06
C THR A 132 -3.23 16.24 -10.30
N VAL A 133 -3.16 16.31 -8.96
CA VAL A 133 -3.54 15.22 -8.06
C VAL A 133 -4.58 15.70 -7.06
N LYS A 134 -5.69 14.96 -6.97
CA LYS A 134 -6.79 15.22 -6.04
C LYS A 134 -7.08 13.99 -5.20
N THR A 135 -7.30 14.19 -3.91
CA THR A 135 -7.69 13.12 -2.99
C THR A 135 -9.13 13.31 -2.53
N LEU A 136 -9.90 12.23 -2.49
CA LEU A 136 -11.25 12.18 -1.94
C LEU A 136 -11.26 11.24 -0.73
N ARG A 137 -11.03 11.80 0.47
CA ARG A 137 -10.88 11.01 1.71
C ARG A 137 -12.11 10.18 2.04
N ALA A 138 -13.31 10.72 1.82
CA ALA A 138 -14.58 10.01 2.07
C ALA A 138 -14.74 8.75 1.21
N ALA A 139 -14.17 8.73 0.02
CA ALA A 139 -14.20 7.59 -0.90
C ALA A 139 -12.93 6.73 -0.84
N SER A 140 -11.94 7.11 -0.02
CA SER A 140 -10.61 6.51 -0.01
C SER A 140 -9.98 6.44 -1.41
N GLU A 141 -10.09 7.54 -2.16
CA GLU A 141 -9.76 7.59 -3.59
C GLU A 141 -8.77 8.73 -3.89
N VAL A 142 -7.85 8.49 -4.83
CA VAL A 142 -6.92 9.48 -5.36
C VAL A 142 -7.03 9.52 -6.88
N THR A 143 -7.30 10.69 -7.43
CA THR A 143 -7.43 10.94 -8.87
C THR A 143 -6.22 11.71 -9.37
N ALA A 144 -5.61 11.24 -10.45
CA ALA A 144 -4.57 11.97 -11.16
C ALA A 144 -5.05 12.35 -12.56
N THR A 145 -4.81 13.59 -12.95
CA THR A 145 -5.23 14.14 -14.24
C THR A 145 -4.02 14.74 -14.96
N TYR A 146 -3.79 14.29 -16.18
CA TYR A 146 -2.77 14.80 -17.08
C TYR A 146 -3.44 15.48 -18.27
N ARG A 147 -3.10 16.74 -18.55
CA ARG A 147 -3.70 17.51 -19.65
C ARG A 147 -2.92 17.28 -20.94
N VAL A 148 -3.60 16.80 -21.99
CA VAL A 148 -3.04 16.64 -23.34
C VAL A 148 -3.85 17.56 -24.26
N ASP A 149 -3.24 18.64 -24.76
CA ASP A 149 -3.95 19.68 -25.51
C ASP A 149 -5.18 20.21 -24.74
N GLU A 150 -6.39 19.91 -25.25
CA GLU A 150 -7.69 20.26 -24.65
C GLU A 150 -8.43 19.06 -24.03
N GLN A 151 -7.74 17.93 -23.84
CA GLN A 151 -8.30 16.71 -23.27
C GLN A 151 -7.61 16.33 -21.96
N ASN A 152 -8.37 15.69 -21.06
CA ASN A 152 -7.85 15.18 -19.80
C ASN A 152 -7.65 13.67 -19.90
N MET A 153 -6.44 13.20 -19.65
CA MET A 153 -6.17 11.79 -19.34
C MET A 153 -6.27 11.61 -17.82
N GLN A 154 -7.06 10.65 -17.36
CA GLN A 154 -7.39 10.52 -15.94
C GLN A 154 -7.36 9.07 -15.47
N ILE A 155 -6.80 8.87 -14.27
CA ILE A 155 -6.86 7.61 -13.52
C ILE A 155 -7.39 7.86 -12.10
N ALA A 156 -7.99 6.84 -11.51
CA ALA A 156 -8.38 6.83 -10.10
C ALA A 156 -7.79 5.60 -9.40
N ILE A 157 -7.20 5.82 -8.23
CA ILE A 157 -6.68 4.78 -7.33
C ILE A 157 -7.58 4.73 -6.11
N LYS A 158 -8.26 3.60 -5.90
CA LYS A 158 -9.21 3.40 -4.81
C LYS A 158 -8.69 2.36 -3.82
N LEU A 159 -8.66 2.75 -2.55
CA LEU A 159 -8.23 1.86 -1.47
C LEU A 159 -9.46 1.15 -0.91
N PRO A 160 -9.41 -0.19 -0.74
CA PRO A 160 -10.50 -0.93 -0.13
C PRO A 160 -10.60 -0.64 1.37
N SER A 161 -11.76 -0.86 1.98
CA SER A 161 -11.99 -0.62 3.42
C SER A 161 -11.10 -1.48 4.34
N ASN A 162 -10.64 -2.62 3.85
CA ASN A 162 -9.71 -3.53 4.53
C ASN A 162 -8.26 -3.40 3.99
N PHE A 163 -7.89 -2.25 3.43
CA PHE A 163 -6.51 -1.96 3.04
C PHE A 163 -5.56 -2.14 4.23
N PRO A 164 -4.42 -2.82 4.08
CA PRO A 164 -3.79 -3.27 2.85
C PRO A 164 -4.02 -4.75 2.54
N LEU A 165 -5.02 -5.44 3.10
CA LEU A 165 -5.23 -6.88 2.86
C LEU A 165 -5.79 -7.17 1.47
N ARG A 166 -6.81 -6.41 1.02
CA ARG A 166 -7.24 -6.47 -0.39
C ARG A 166 -6.45 -5.50 -1.24
N GLN A 167 -6.29 -5.86 -2.51
CA GLN A 167 -5.55 -5.06 -3.45
C GLN A 167 -6.33 -3.76 -3.72
N ILE A 168 -5.60 -2.69 -3.99
CA ILE A 168 -6.19 -1.45 -4.49
C ILE A 168 -6.84 -1.68 -5.85
N ASP A 169 -7.82 -0.85 -6.18
CA ASP A 169 -8.41 -0.78 -7.51
C ASP A 169 -7.81 0.41 -8.27
N VAL A 170 -7.44 0.19 -9.53
CA VAL A 170 -6.88 1.24 -10.41
C VAL A 170 -7.75 1.32 -11.64
N GLU A 171 -8.55 2.38 -11.70
CA GLU A 171 -9.49 2.63 -12.77
C GLU A 171 -8.93 3.65 -13.77
N GLY A 172 -8.95 3.29 -15.05
CA GLY A 172 -8.61 4.20 -16.14
C GLY A 172 -9.82 5.04 -16.55
N VAL A 173 -10.10 6.11 -15.81
CA VAL A 173 -11.29 6.97 -15.95
C VAL A 173 -11.40 7.58 -17.36
N GLN A 174 -10.29 8.12 -17.89
CA GLN A 174 -10.27 8.71 -19.22
C GLN A 174 -8.94 8.45 -19.91
N LYS A 175 -8.98 7.73 -21.03
CA LYS A 175 -7.82 7.44 -21.88
C LYS A 175 -7.75 8.43 -23.04
N VAL A 176 -6.57 8.95 -23.35
CA VAL A 176 -6.32 9.90 -24.45
C VAL A 176 -5.05 9.51 -25.20
N GLY A 177 -5.06 9.48 -26.53
CA GLY A 177 -3.83 9.35 -27.34
C GLY A 177 -3.01 8.05 -27.16
N VAL A 178 -3.59 7.00 -26.55
CA VAL A 178 -2.90 5.76 -26.16
C VAL A 178 -3.73 4.53 -26.57
N ASN A 179 -3.07 3.44 -26.98
CA ASN A 179 -3.75 2.19 -27.32
C ASN A 179 -4.18 1.40 -26.08
N ASP A 180 -5.13 0.47 -26.21
CA ASP A 180 -5.69 -0.27 -25.06
C ASP A 180 -4.69 -1.20 -24.36
N LYS A 181 -3.66 -1.67 -25.07
CA LYS A 181 -2.65 -2.56 -24.50
C LYS A 181 -1.74 -1.78 -23.56
N GLN A 182 -1.24 -0.64 -24.03
CA GLN A 182 -0.39 0.28 -23.28
C GLN A 182 -1.14 0.84 -22.08
N TRP A 183 -2.38 1.30 -22.26
CA TRP A 183 -3.21 1.83 -21.17
C TRP A 183 -3.41 0.80 -20.05
N ARG A 184 -3.77 -0.44 -20.40
CA ARG A 184 -3.88 -1.54 -19.42
C ARG A 184 -2.54 -1.87 -18.76
N GLY A 185 -1.44 -1.79 -19.52
CA GLY A 185 -0.09 -1.95 -19.00
C GLY A 185 0.24 -0.90 -17.92
N TRP A 186 -0.15 0.35 -18.12
CA TRP A 186 0.02 1.41 -17.13
C TRP A 186 -0.84 1.19 -15.89
N MET A 187 -2.12 0.80 -16.04
CA MET A 187 -2.97 0.49 -14.88
C MET A 187 -2.39 -0.66 -14.06
N PHE A 188 -1.89 -1.70 -14.74
CA PHE A 188 -1.21 -2.82 -14.09
C PHE A 188 0.07 -2.38 -13.38
N ALA A 189 0.89 -1.53 -14.00
CA ALA A 189 2.11 -1.02 -13.39
C ALA A 189 1.81 -0.22 -12.10
N VAL A 190 0.82 0.66 -12.13
CA VAL A 190 0.34 1.42 -10.95
C VAL A 190 -0.14 0.46 -9.86
N ALA A 191 -0.99 -0.50 -10.21
CA ALA A 191 -1.50 -1.50 -9.25
C ALA A 191 -0.38 -2.35 -8.64
N ALA A 192 0.66 -2.66 -9.42
CA ALA A 192 1.76 -3.52 -9.01
C ALA A 192 2.71 -2.86 -8.01
N VAL A 193 2.93 -1.54 -8.12
CA VAL A 193 3.76 -0.77 -7.17
C VAL A 193 3.25 -0.96 -5.74
N ILE A 194 1.94 -0.77 -5.54
CA ILE A 194 1.32 -0.87 -4.21
C ILE A 194 1.05 -2.34 -3.84
N GLY A 195 0.58 -3.15 -4.80
CA GLY A 195 0.17 -4.53 -4.56
C GLY A 195 1.34 -5.47 -4.23
N PHE A 196 2.50 -5.29 -4.88
CA PHE A 196 3.60 -6.25 -4.84
C PHE A 196 4.96 -5.67 -4.44
N GLN A 197 5.19 -4.37 -4.64
CA GLN A 197 6.51 -3.77 -4.41
C GLN A 197 6.64 -3.04 -3.07
N ASN A 198 5.58 -3.07 -2.24
CA ASN A 198 5.45 -2.30 -1.00
C ASN A 198 5.65 -0.79 -1.23
N GLY A 199 5.30 -0.28 -2.41
CA GLY A 199 5.25 1.15 -2.69
C GLY A 199 3.97 1.79 -2.14
N ASN A 200 3.97 3.11 -2.08
CA ASN A 200 2.82 3.92 -1.66
C ASN A 200 2.10 4.56 -2.86
N ILE A 201 1.05 5.35 -2.62
CA ILE A 201 0.31 6.04 -3.69
C ILE A 201 1.20 7.00 -4.49
N VAL A 202 2.12 7.70 -3.82
CA VAL A 202 3.04 8.65 -4.47
C VAL A 202 3.94 7.94 -5.47
N ASP A 203 4.49 6.78 -5.11
CA ASP A 203 5.31 5.95 -6.00
C ASP A 203 4.50 5.51 -7.22
N ALA A 204 3.25 5.09 -7.01
CA ALA A 204 2.36 4.64 -8.08
C ALA A 204 1.98 5.79 -9.05
N LEU A 205 1.68 6.97 -8.51
CA LEU A 205 1.42 8.19 -9.30
C LEU A 205 2.67 8.64 -10.06
N THR A 206 3.86 8.50 -9.47
CA THR A 206 5.13 8.82 -10.12
C THR A 206 5.38 7.90 -11.32
N VAL A 207 5.10 6.60 -11.18
CA VAL A 207 5.19 5.65 -12.31
C VAL A 207 4.21 6.01 -13.42
N PHE A 208 2.97 6.37 -13.07
CA PHE A 208 1.98 6.83 -14.05
C PHE A 208 2.45 8.09 -14.78
N LYS A 209 2.77 9.16 -14.05
CA LYS A 209 3.27 10.43 -14.60
C LYS A 209 4.45 10.21 -15.54
N ARG A 210 5.42 9.39 -15.12
CA ARG A 210 6.59 9.07 -15.94
C ARG A 210 6.20 8.39 -17.25
N ASN A 211 5.34 7.37 -17.21
CA ASN A 211 4.92 6.66 -18.42
C ASN A 211 4.19 7.60 -19.40
N VAL A 212 3.32 8.47 -18.87
CA VAL A 212 2.59 9.46 -19.66
C VAL A 212 3.55 10.47 -20.31
N ASN A 213 4.47 11.05 -19.54
CA ASN A 213 5.47 11.99 -20.05
C ASN A 213 6.29 11.35 -21.18
N LEU A 214 6.82 10.15 -20.96
CA LEU A 214 7.68 9.49 -21.94
C LEU A 214 6.95 9.17 -23.25
N HIS A 215 5.67 8.77 -23.16
CA HIS A 215 4.84 8.55 -24.34
C HIS A 215 4.65 9.84 -25.17
N PHE A 216 4.33 10.96 -24.51
CA PHE A 216 4.10 12.23 -25.22
C PHE A 216 5.39 12.94 -25.67
N SER A 217 6.53 12.64 -25.03
CA SER A 217 7.86 13.02 -25.54
C SER A 217 8.36 12.12 -26.69
N GLY A 218 7.55 11.16 -27.15
CA GLY A 218 7.87 10.29 -28.30
C GLY A 218 8.87 9.18 -28.01
N VAL A 219 9.10 8.85 -26.73
CA VAL A 219 9.95 7.71 -26.34
C VAL A 219 9.16 6.42 -26.54
N GLU A 220 9.70 5.51 -27.34
CA GLU A 220 9.08 4.20 -27.57
C GLU A 220 9.04 3.37 -26.28
N ASP A 221 7.87 2.79 -26.02
CA ASP A 221 7.67 1.88 -24.89
C ASP A 221 8.51 0.60 -24.99
N CYS A 222 8.89 0.04 -23.84
CA CYS A 222 9.34 -1.34 -23.78
C CYS A 222 8.20 -2.28 -24.22
N THR A 223 8.39 -3.00 -25.33
CA THR A 223 7.40 -3.92 -25.92
C THR A 223 7.07 -5.14 -25.05
N ILE A 224 7.85 -5.39 -23.99
CA ILE A 224 7.71 -6.55 -23.10
C ILE A 224 6.89 -6.19 -21.85
N CYS A 225 7.17 -5.05 -21.21
CA CYS A 225 6.55 -4.66 -19.94
C CYS A 225 5.67 -3.41 -20.02
N TYR A 226 5.60 -2.74 -21.19
CA TYR A 226 4.78 -1.54 -21.45
C TYR A 226 4.88 -0.47 -20.35
N SER A 227 6.05 -0.40 -19.72
CA SER A 227 6.41 0.50 -18.63
C SER A 227 7.90 0.77 -18.72
N ILE A 228 8.33 1.99 -18.41
CA ILE A 228 9.76 2.32 -18.41
C ILE A 228 10.29 2.09 -16.99
N ILE A 229 10.64 0.83 -16.73
CA ILE A 229 11.29 0.41 -15.49
C ILE A 229 12.77 0.79 -15.60
N SER A 230 13.18 1.95 -15.07
CA SER A 230 14.57 2.05 -14.62
C SER A 230 14.66 1.28 -13.31
N LEU A 231 15.31 0.11 -13.35
CA LEU A 231 15.80 -0.55 -12.16
C LEU A 231 16.64 0.47 -11.39
N PHE A 232 16.11 1.01 -10.28
CA PHE A 232 16.94 1.65 -9.28
C PHE A 232 17.78 0.55 -8.60
N VAL A 233 18.84 0.13 -9.29
CA VAL A 233 20.00 -0.43 -8.62
C VAL A 233 20.62 0.76 -7.90
N GLN A 234 20.37 0.86 -6.59
CA GLN A 234 21.09 1.78 -5.70
C GLN A 234 22.59 1.43 -5.71
N GLY A 235 23.30 1.84 -6.75
CA GLY A 235 24.74 1.99 -6.74
C GLY A 235 25.07 3.25 -5.98
N LYS A 236 25.05 3.19 -4.64
CA LYS A 236 25.78 4.17 -3.82
C LYS A 236 27.24 4.12 -4.27
N LYS A 237 27.72 5.17 -4.93
CA LYS A 237 29.14 5.51 -4.97
C LYS A 237 29.36 6.77 -4.14
N PHE A 238 30.38 6.62 -3.31
CA PHE A 238 30.85 7.45 -2.20
C PHE A 238 31.16 8.90 -2.56
N TRP A 239 31.10 9.75 -1.54
CA TRP A 239 32.26 10.57 -1.17
C TRP A 239 32.93 9.91 0.04
#